data_AF-A0A523BMN8-F1
#
_entry.id   AF-A0A523BMN8-F1
#
_cell.length_a   1.000
_cell.length_b   1.000
_cell.length_c   1.000
_cell.angle_alpha   90.00
_cell.angle_beta   90.00
_cell.angle_gamma   90.00
#
_symmetry.space_group_name_H-M   'P 1'
#
loop_
_entity.id
_entity.type
_entity.pdbx_description
1 polymer ?
#
loop_
_entity_poly.entity_id
_entity_poly.type
_entity_poly.pdbx_seq_one_letter_code
_entity_poly.pdbx_strand_id
1 'polypeptide(L)' 'MLEYLIRYDPGADAIYIRIKEDEVAESEEIGSGIIVDYNNKGEIVGIELLEFSKKKADLGELIVKGLPVLR' A
#
# COMPACT_ATOMS: atom_id res chain seq x y z
N MET A 1 2.45 11.70 15.11
CA MET A 1 2.99 10.34 14.92
C MET A 1 2.21 9.74 13.78
N LEU A 2 2.88 9.23 12.74
CA LEU A 2 2.23 8.48 11.68
C LEU A 2 2.33 7.00 12.05
N GLU A 3 1.20 6.30 12.08
CA GLU A 3 1.13 4.87 12.35
C GLU A 3 0.72 4.17 11.06
N TYR A 4 1.55 3.24 10.59
CA TYR A 4 1.24 2.37 9.47
C TYR A 4 0.88 0.98 9.98
N LEU A 5 -0.24 0.42 9.53
CA LEU A 5 -0.53 -1.00 9.72
C LEU A 5 -0.05 -1.76 8.49
N ILE A 6 0.95 -2.62 8.67
CA ILE A 6 1.49 -3.47 7.62
C ILE A 6 1.02 -4.90 7.85
N ARG A 7 0.40 -5.51 6.84
CA ARG A 7 -0.04 -6.91 6.86
C ARG A 7 0.55 -7.62 5.65
N TYR A 8 1.11 -8.81 5.89
CA TYR A 8 1.50 -9.73 4.82
C TYR A 8 0.49 -10.86 4.72
N ASP A 9 -0.05 -11.08 3.53
CA ASP A 9 -0.85 -12.25 3.17
C ASP A 9 0.01 -13.23 2.38
N PRO A 10 0.44 -14.36 2.97
CA PRO A 10 1.24 -15.35 2.28
C PRO A 10 0.46 -16.14 1.21
N GLY A 11 -0.87 -16.20 1.29
CA GLY A 11 -1.71 -16.88 0.31
C GLY A 11 -1.82 -16.09 -1.00
N ALA A 12 -1.88 -14.76 -0.89
CA ALA A 12 -1.89 -13.85 -2.03
C ALA A 12 -0.49 -13.43 -2.51
N ASP A 13 0.57 -13.74 -1.73
CA ASP A 13 1.90 -13.16 -1.88
C ASP A 13 1.83 -11.62 -1.96
N ALA A 14 1.14 -11.00 -1.00
CA ALA A 14 0.82 -9.58 -1.01
C ALA A 14 1.11 -8.89 0.31
N ILE A 15 1.60 -7.64 0.25
CA ILE A 15 1.65 -6.74 1.40
C ILE A 15 0.58 -5.67 1.27
N TYR A 16 -0.20 -5.48 2.33
CA TYR A 16 -1.09 -4.35 2.50
C TYR A 16 -0.52 -3.36 3.52
N ILE A 17 -0.49 -2.08 3.16
CA ILE A 17 -0.06 -0.97 4.01
C ILE A 17 -1.24 -0.03 4.16
N ARG A 18 -1.82 0.01 5.36
CA ARG A 18 -2.84 1.02 5.70
C ARG A 18 -2.14 2.33 6.02
N ILE A 19 -2.54 3.38 5.32
CA ILE A 19 -2.03 4.75 5.50
C ILE A 19 -2.97 5.56 6.38
N LYS A 20 -4.29 5.34 6.25
CA LYS A 20 -5.33 6.02 7.01
C LYS A 20 -6.41 5.03 7.45
N GLU A 21 -6.92 5.22 8.66
CA GLU A 21 -8.10 4.49 9.12
C GLU A 21 -9.35 5.18 8.56
N ASP A 22 -9.80 4.68 7.42
CA ASP A 22 -10.98 5.13 6.69
C ASP A 22 -11.45 3.98 5.76
N GLU A 23 -12.65 4.12 5.20
CA GLU A 23 -13.23 3.12 4.28
C GLU A 23 -12.63 3.22 2.88
N VAL A 24 -12.40 2.06 2.25
CA VAL A 24 -12.02 1.98 0.84
C VAL A 24 -13.29 2.12 0.00
N ALA A 25 -13.30 3.09 -0.91
CA ALA A 25 -14.36 3.31 -1.87
C ALA A 25 -13.99 2.80 -3.27
N GLU A 26 -12.73 2.96 -3.65
CA GLU A 26 -12.19 2.57 -4.96
C GLU A 26 -10.76 2.08 -4.81
N SER A 27 -10.37 1.16 -5.69
CA SER A 27 -8.99 0.65 -5.79
C SER A 27 -8.52 0.75 -7.24
N GLU A 28 -7.30 1.23 -7.45
CA GLU A 28 -6.71 1.44 -8.76
C GLU A 28 -5.33 0.77 -8.85
N GLU A 29 -5.09 -0.02 -9.91
CA GLU A 29 -3.75 -0.51 -10.22
C GLU A 29 -2.99 0.54 -11.03
N ILE A 30 -2.04 1.23 -10.37
CA ILE A 30 -1.27 2.33 -10.98
C ILE A 30 0.08 1.88 -11.56
N GLY A 31 0.39 0.60 -11.42
CA GLY A 31 1.58 -0.04 -11.92
C GLY A 31 1.57 -1.53 -11.60
N SER A 32 2.43 -2.30 -12.25
CA SER A 32 2.39 -3.77 -12.16
C SER A 32 2.46 -4.28 -10.71
N GLY A 33 1.31 -4.78 -10.22
CA GLY A 33 1.13 -5.28 -8.87
C GLY A 33 1.24 -4.20 -7.78
N ILE A 34 0.89 -2.95 -8.10
CA ILE A 34 0.79 -1.83 -7.16
C ILE A 34 -0.63 -1.29 -7.23
N ILE A 35 -1.40 -1.56 -6.18
CA ILE A 35 -2.79 -1.13 -6.06
C ILE A 35 -2.87 -0.04 -5.00
N VAL A 36 -3.59 1.03 -5.31
CA VAL A 36 -3.85 2.15 -4.40
C VAL A 36 -5.33 2.17 -4.06
N ASP A 37 -5.65 2.20 -2.77
CA ASP A 37 -7.01 2.34 -2.27
C ASP A 37 -7.32 3.80 -1.94
N TYR A 38 -8.44 4.29 -2.44
CA TYR A 38 -8.96 5.63 -2.19
C TYR A 38 -10.27 5.56 -1.39
N ASN A 39 -10.50 6.55 -0.53
CA ASN A 39 -11.83 6.78 0.07
C ASN A 39 -12.74 7.60 -0.87
N ASN A 40 -13.98 7.82 -0.44
CA ASN A 40 -14.98 8.63 -1.17
C ASN A 40 -14.57 10.10 -1.41
N LYS A 41 -13.47 10.57 -0.81
CA LYS A 41 -12.92 11.92 -1.01
C LYS A 41 -11.75 11.93 -1.98
N GLY A 42 -11.37 10.77 -2.54
CA GLY A 42 -10.18 10.61 -3.38
C GLY A 42 -8.86 10.66 -2.60
N GLU A 43 -8.90 10.50 -1.27
CA GLU A 43 -7.69 10.42 -0.45
C GLU A 43 -7.19 8.98 -0.41
N ILE A 44 -5.87 8.79 -0.44
CA ILE A 44 -5.25 7.47 -0.34
C ILE A 44 -5.36 6.96 1.09
N VAL A 45 -5.92 5.77 1.26
CA VAL A 45 -6.15 5.12 2.57
C VAL A 45 -5.34 3.84 2.73
N GLY A 46 -4.95 3.20 1.64
CA GLY A 46 -4.19 1.96 1.65
C GLY A 46 -3.42 1.73 0.35
N ILE A 47 -2.41 0.87 0.43
CA ILE A 47 -1.65 0.40 -0.74
C ILE A 47 -1.44 -1.11 -0.60
N GLU A 48 -1.64 -1.83 -1.70
CA GLU A 48 -1.34 -3.25 -1.82
C GLU A 48 -0.23 -3.49 -2.85
N LEU A 49 0.74 -4.32 -2.47
CA LEU A 49 1.83 -4.76 -3.32
C LEU A 49 1.69 -6.26 -3.55
N LEU A 50 1.32 -6.65 -4.77
CA LEU A 50 1.22 -8.05 -5.20
C LEU A 50 2.58 -8.64 -5.57
N GLU A 51 2.69 -9.96 -5.58
CA GLU A 51 3.93 -10.69 -5.84
C GLU A 51 5.11 -10.18 -4.98
N PHE A 52 4.84 -9.87 -3.71
CA PHE A 52 5.78 -9.17 -2.84
C PHE A 52 7.11 -9.94 -2.72
N SER A 53 7.05 -11.28 -2.64
CA SER A 53 8.24 -12.14 -2.59
C SER A 53 9.18 -12.00 -3.79
N LYS A 54 8.65 -11.57 -4.94
CA LYS A 54 9.42 -11.34 -6.18
C LYS A 54 9.96 -9.92 -6.29
N LYS A 55 9.46 -8.99 -5.47
CA LYS A 55 9.91 -7.60 -5.42
C LYS A 55 11.07 -7.47 -4.43
N LYS A 56 12.15 -6.79 -4.83
CA LYS A 56 13.24 -6.39 -3.90
C LYS A 56 12.85 -5.10 -3.16
N ALA A 57 11.70 -5.10 -2.50
CA ALA A 57 11.21 -3.93 -1.78
C ALA A 57 11.87 -3.82 -0.40
N ASP A 58 12.51 -2.69 -0.11
CA ASP A 58 12.99 -2.34 1.23
C ASP A 58 11.86 -1.62 1.97
N LEU A 59 11.22 -2.32 2.91
CA LEU A 59 10.16 -1.74 3.73
C LEU A 59 10.66 -0.62 4.65
N GLY A 60 11.94 -0.64 5.05
CA GLY A 60 12.55 0.42 5.83
C GLY A 60 12.69 1.71 5.01
N GLU A 61 13.16 1.59 3.76
CA GLU A 61 13.18 2.72 2.82
C GLU A 61 11.77 3.27 2.59
N LEU A 62 10.79 2.39 2.42
CA LEU A 62 9.39 2.74 2.20
C LEU A 62 8.80 3.56 3.35
N ILE A 63 9.08 3.17 4.59
CA ILE A 63 8.60 3.86 5.79
C ILE A 63 9.29 5.22 5.95
N VAL A 64 10.60 5.29 5.70
CA VAL A 64 11.40 6.51 5.93
C VAL A 64 11.19 7.55 4.84
N LYS A 65 11.18 7.12 3.57
CA LYS A 65 11.04 8.03 2.42
C LYS A 65 9.60 8.22 1.98
N GLY A 66 8.66 7.44 2.52
CA GLY A 66 7.30 7.36 2.02
C GLY A 66 7.19 6.57 0.72
N LEU A 67 5.97 6.16 0.41
CA LEU A 67 5.66 5.44 -0.81
C LEU A 67 5.88 6.34 -2.04
N PRO A 68 6.65 5.88 -3.05
CA PRO A 68 6.94 6.68 -4.26
C PRO A 68 5.68 7.15 -5.00
N VAL A 69 4.57 6.42 -4.85
CA VAL A 69 3.28 6.72 -5.47
C VAL A 69 2.53 7.87 -4.81
N LEU A 70 2.99 8.33 -3.64
CA LEU A 70 2.44 9.48 -2.92
C LEU A 70 3.18 10.80 -3.22
N ARG A 71 4.17 10.78 -4.13
CA ARG A 71 4.96 11.95 -4.53
C ARG A 71 4.49 12.57 -5.84
#